data_AF-A0A3P8J7Q5-F1
#
_entry.id   AF-A0A3P8J7Q5-F1
#
_cell.length_a   1.000
_cell.length_b   1.000
_cell.length_c   1.000
_cell.angle_alpha   90.00
_cell.angle_beta   90.00
_cell.angle_gamma   90.00
#
_symmetry.space_group_name_H-M   'P 1'
#
loop_
_entity.id
_entity.type
_entity.pdbx_description
1 polymer ?
#
loop_
_entity_poly.entity_id
_entity_poly.type
_entity_poly.pdbx_seq_one_letter_code
_entity_poly.pdbx_strand_id
1 'polypeptide(L)'
;MHSPQSGLEYNGHTLSSLFAQRRNLVNPTFWGLLKEIVRFNRLAKRSLENADRHATLHSFLEQHHFSAFFARHYILPMGAAIWSSSLQEMRRFPLPLFLRFFEHHGLLDITHRPQWYVVPGGSREYIRAMLALLGDRLTVRLNAPVQRVIRDDSGVTVRLDTSKPPVRSGDLRLPFRAGPGHARRPNSG
;
A
#
# COMPACT_ATOMS: atom_id res chain seq x y z
N MET A 1 11.88 1.07 2.92
CA MET A 1 11.81 0.25 4.14
C MET A 1 13.24 -0.09 4.55
N HIS A 2 13.62 0.09 5.81
CA HIS A 2 14.96 -0.27 6.29
C HIS A 2 14.92 -1.69 6.88
N SER A 3 15.83 -2.57 6.43
CA SER A 3 16.16 -3.81 7.15
C SER A 3 17.56 -3.67 7.74
N PRO A 4 17.69 -3.36 9.04
CA PRO A 4 18.99 -3.17 9.70
C PRO A 4 19.93 -4.38 9.63
N GLN A 5 19.38 -5.58 9.40
CA GLN A 5 20.11 -6.84 9.41
C GLN A 5 20.77 -7.22 8.07
N SER A 6 20.43 -6.55 6.96
CA SER A 6 20.99 -6.85 5.63
C SER A 6 21.64 -5.65 4.92
N GLY A 7 21.54 -4.45 5.49
CA GLY A 7 22.05 -3.22 4.87
C GLY A 7 21.32 -2.82 3.57
N LEU A 8 20.23 -3.50 3.23
CA LEU A 8 19.42 -3.23 2.05
C LEU A 8 18.38 -2.16 2.37
N GLU A 9 18.62 -0.95 1.87
CA GLU A 9 17.63 0.12 1.79
C GLU A 9 16.97 0.08 0.42
N TYR A 10 15.64 -0.01 0.40
CA TYR A 10 14.86 0.08 -0.82
C TYR A 10 13.81 1.18 -0.69
N ASN A 11 13.85 2.10 -1.65
CA ASN A 11 12.82 3.10 -1.84
C ASN A 11 11.79 2.53 -2.81
N GLY A 12 10.49 2.72 -2.55
CA GLY A 12 9.40 2.10 -3.32
C GLY A 12 9.26 2.62 -4.75
N HIS A 13 10.22 3.43 -5.23
CA HIS A 13 10.06 4.20 -6.45
C HIS A 13 10.58 3.54 -7.71
N THR A 14 11.42 2.48 -7.69
CA THR A 14 11.78 1.70 -8.91
C THR A 14 12.91 0.70 -8.65
N LEU A 15 13.01 -0.34 -9.50
CA LEU A 15 14.21 -1.17 -9.62
C LEU A 15 15.46 -0.33 -9.92
N SER A 16 15.35 0.78 -10.69
CA SER A 16 16.44 1.74 -10.94
C SER A 16 16.99 2.39 -9.67
N SER A 17 16.16 2.67 -8.66
CA SER A 17 16.64 3.13 -7.34
C SER A 17 17.43 2.07 -6.56
N LEU A 18 17.21 0.77 -6.86
CA LEU A 18 18.03 -0.32 -6.27
C LEU A 18 19.45 -0.35 -6.86
N PHE A 19 19.63 0.14 -8.09
CA PHE A 19 20.95 0.27 -8.74
C PHE A 19 21.71 1.54 -8.32
N ALA A 20 21.08 2.47 -7.58
CA ALA A 20 21.71 3.73 -7.17
C ALA A 20 22.85 3.54 -6.15
N GLN A 21 22.88 2.41 -5.44
CA GLN A 21 23.99 2.08 -4.53
C GLN A 21 25.05 1.25 -5.27
N ARG A 22 26.13 1.90 -5.72
CA ARG A 22 27.26 1.27 -6.45
C ARG A 22 27.82 0.00 -5.77
N ARG A 23 27.73 -0.10 -4.44
CA ARG A 23 28.12 -1.29 -3.66
C ARG A 23 27.28 -2.55 -3.94
N ASN A 24 26.03 -2.39 -4.40
CA ASN A 24 25.17 -3.53 -4.72
C ASN A 24 25.49 -4.15 -6.08
N LEU A 25 26.23 -3.45 -6.95
CA LEU A 25 26.63 -3.95 -8.26
C LEU A 25 27.58 -5.15 -8.18
N VAL A 26 28.33 -5.29 -7.06
CA VAL A 26 29.26 -6.40 -6.82
C VAL A 26 28.67 -7.49 -5.92
N ASN A 27 27.42 -7.38 -5.46
CA ASN A 27 26.82 -8.33 -4.54
C ASN A 27 26.05 -9.44 -5.29
N PRO A 28 26.51 -10.71 -5.29
CA PRO A 28 25.84 -11.81 -5.99
C PRO A 28 24.43 -12.09 -5.48
N THR A 29 24.17 -11.88 -4.18
CA THR A 29 22.84 -12.03 -3.57
C THR A 29 21.86 -11.02 -4.15
N PHE A 30 22.31 -9.80 -4.41
CA PHE A 30 21.49 -8.76 -5.02
C PHE A 30 21.10 -9.11 -6.46
N TRP A 31 22.04 -9.63 -7.25
CA TRP A 31 21.75 -10.12 -8.60
C TRP A 31 20.79 -11.33 -8.60
N GLY A 32 20.91 -12.23 -7.61
CA GLY A 32 19.95 -13.30 -7.38
C GLY A 32 18.55 -12.77 -7.15
N LEU A 33 18.40 -11.78 -6.26
CA LEU A 33 17.12 -11.12 -5.98
C LEU A 33 16.51 -10.51 -7.25
N LEU A 34 17.28 -9.77 -8.04
CA LEU A 34 16.80 -9.15 -9.28
C LEU A 34 16.30 -10.20 -10.28
N LYS A 35 17.03 -11.31 -10.45
CA LYS A 35 16.59 -12.42 -11.31
C LYS A 35 15.28 -13.02 -10.82
N GLU A 36 15.11 -13.18 -9.51
CA GLU A 36 13.85 -13.66 -8.93
C GLU A 36 12.70 -12.68 -9.10
N ILE A 37 12.93 -11.36 -9.01
CA ILE A 37 11.90 -10.35 -9.29
C ILE A 37 11.40 -10.47 -10.72
N VAL A 38 12.31 -10.51 -11.70
CA VAL A 38 11.93 -10.66 -13.12
C VAL A 38 11.20 -12.00 -13.34
N ARG A 39 11.68 -13.07 -12.71
CA ARG A 39 11.03 -14.40 -12.78
C ARG A 39 9.63 -14.36 -12.18
N PHE A 40 9.45 -13.75 -11.01
CA PHE A 40 8.16 -13.59 -10.35
C PHE A 40 7.18 -12.85 -11.23
N ASN A 41 7.55 -11.69 -11.76
CA ASN A 41 6.65 -10.89 -12.61
C ASN A 41 6.17 -11.68 -13.84
N ARG A 42 7.08 -12.41 -14.49
CA ARG A 42 6.73 -13.25 -15.64
C ARG A 42 5.80 -14.40 -15.28
N LEU A 43 6.05 -15.09 -14.16
CA LEU A 43 5.18 -16.19 -13.71
C LEU A 43 3.82 -15.67 -13.26
N ALA A 44 3.80 -14.58 -12.49
CA ALA A 44 2.60 -13.87 -12.05
C ALA A 44 1.69 -13.53 -13.23
N LYS A 45 2.23 -12.91 -14.29
CA LYS A 45 1.46 -12.57 -15.50
C LYS A 45 0.87 -13.79 -16.20
N ARG A 46 1.63 -14.88 -16.30
CA ARG A 46 1.15 -16.15 -16.89
C ARG A 46 0.06 -16.81 -16.06
N SER A 47 0.04 -16.56 -14.75
CA SER A 47 -0.92 -17.13 -13.81
C SER A 47 -2.17 -16.28 -13.59
N LEU A 48 -2.28 -15.08 -14.16
CA LEU A 48 -3.39 -14.14 -13.90
C LEU A 48 -4.78 -14.74 -14.16
N GLU A 49 -4.92 -15.50 -15.25
CA GLU A 49 -6.22 -16.06 -15.68
C GLU A 49 -6.49 -17.44 -15.04
N ASN A 50 -5.42 -18.19 -14.73
CA ASN A 50 -5.50 -19.60 -14.36
C ASN A 50 -5.08 -19.89 -12.91
N ALA A 51 -4.85 -18.86 -12.10
CA ALA A 51 -4.52 -19.04 -10.69
C ALA A 51 -5.67 -19.76 -9.97
N ASP A 52 -5.33 -20.84 -9.25
CA ASP A 52 -6.27 -21.52 -8.37
C ASP A 52 -6.87 -20.51 -7.37
N ARG A 53 -8.20 -20.50 -7.29
CA ARG A 53 -9.00 -19.66 -6.38
C ARG A 53 -8.62 -19.80 -4.92
N HIS A 54 -8.05 -20.94 -4.54
CA HIS A 54 -7.65 -21.24 -3.16
C HIS A 54 -6.13 -21.13 -2.94
N ALA A 55 -5.36 -20.84 -3.98
CA ALA A 55 -3.92 -20.65 -3.84
C ALA A 55 -3.62 -19.41 -3.01
N THR A 56 -2.52 -19.50 -2.25
CA THR A 56 -1.99 -18.40 -1.46
C THR A 56 -0.69 -17.89 -2.08
N LEU A 57 -0.27 -16.68 -1.69
CA LEU A 57 1.06 -16.20 -2.07
C LEU A 57 2.15 -17.18 -1.65
N HIS A 58 2.03 -17.80 -0.46
CA HIS A 58 3.00 -18.78 0.01
C HIS A 58 3.06 -20.03 -0.88
N SER A 59 1.91 -20.62 -1.22
CA SER A 59 1.89 -21.84 -2.05
C SER A 59 2.46 -21.58 -3.45
N PHE A 60 2.22 -20.40 -4.01
CA PHE A 60 2.84 -19.99 -5.28
C PHE A 60 4.36 -19.86 -5.19
N LEU A 61 4.86 -19.27 -4.09
CA LEU A 61 6.29 -19.13 -3.87
C LEU A 61 6.99 -20.48 -3.71
N GLU A 62 6.36 -21.44 -3.02
CA GLU A 62 6.89 -22.81 -2.87
C GLU A 62 6.85 -23.59 -4.17
N GLN A 63 5.71 -23.58 -4.87
CA GLN A 63 5.51 -24.27 -6.14
C GLN A 63 6.55 -23.88 -7.20
N HIS A 64 6.97 -22.60 -7.20
CA HIS A 64 7.95 -22.08 -8.15
C HIS A 64 9.36 -21.92 -7.58
N HIS A 65 9.62 -22.50 -6.40
CA HIS A 65 10.93 -22.52 -5.75
C HIS A 65 11.57 -21.12 -5.64
N PHE A 66 10.81 -20.16 -5.13
CA PHE A 66 11.36 -18.85 -4.77
C PHE A 66 12.15 -18.93 -3.48
N SER A 67 13.27 -18.21 -3.44
CA SER A 67 14.14 -18.20 -2.28
C SER A 67 13.46 -17.53 -1.09
N ALA A 68 13.81 -18.00 0.11
CA ALA A 68 13.39 -17.34 1.35
C ALA A 68 13.92 -15.90 1.45
N PHE A 69 14.98 -15.56 0.71
CA PHE A 69 15.53 -14.21 0.63
C PHE A 69 14.61 -13.30 -0.18
N PHE A 70 14.22 -13.70 -1.40
CA PHE A 70 13.24 -12.99 -2.20
C PHE A 70 11.91 -12.80 -1.45
N ALA A 71 11.41 -13.87 -0.82
CA ALA A 71 10.16 -13.80 -0.07
C ALA A 71 10.21 -12.75 1.05
N ARG A 72 11.25 -12.81 1.91
CA ARG A 72 11.39 -11.97 3.11
C ARG A 72 11.78 -10.53 2.83
N HIS A 73 12.54 -10.28 1.75
CA HIS A 73 13.11 -8.96 1.50
C HIS A 73 12.44 -8.20 0.35
N TYR A 74 11.54 -8.83 -0.41
CA TYR A 74 10.86 -8.18 -1.52
C TYR A 74 9.34 -8.35 -1.48
N ILE A 75 8.83 -9.55 -1.77
CA ILE A 75 7.40 -9.69 -2.11
C ILE A 75 6.48 -9.60 -0.88
N LEU A 76 6.87 -10.21 0.25
CA LEU A 76 6.05 -10.17 1.46
C LEU A 76 6.01 -8.77 2.10
N PRO A 77 7.14 -8.04 2.29
CA PRO A 77 7.08 -6.68 2.80
C PRO A 77 6.32 -5.72 1.89
N MET A 78 6.43 -5.88 0.58
CA MET A 78 5.69 -5.07 -0.40
C MET A 78 4.18 -5.28 -0.25
N GLY A 79 3.71 -6.53 -0.23
CA GLY A 79 2.30 -6.82 0.00
C GLY A 79 1.83 -6.34 1.37
N ALA A 80 2.59 -6.63 2.43
CA ALA A 80 2.26 -6.24 3.80
C ALA A 80 2.06 -4.71 3.94
N ALA A 81 2.88 -3.91 3.25
CA ALA A 81 2.74 -2.47 3.23
C ALA A 81 1.46 -1.98 2.51
N ILE A 82 1.04 -2.66 1.43
CA ILE A 82 -0.17 -2.32 0.67
C ILE A 82 -1.43 -2.62 1.47
N TRP A 83 -1.51 -3.81 2.09
CA TRP A 83 -2.69 -4.26 2.82
C TRP A 83 -2.63 -4.02 4.33
N SER A 84 -1.66 -3.23 4.81
CA SER A 84 -1.46 -2.94 6.24
C SER A 84 -1.49 -4.21 7.12
N SER A 85 -0.86 -5.29 6.66
CA SER A 85 -0.88 -6.60 7.31
C SER A 85 0.49 -7.02 7.83
N SER A 86 0.55 -8.04 8.66
CA SER A 86 1.82 -8.73 9.00
C SER A 86 2.36 -9.52 7.81
N LEU A 87 3.65 -9.90 7.87
CA LEU A 87 4.26 -10.80 6.87
C LEU A 87 3.63 -12.20 6.90
N GLN A 88 3.17 -12.66 8.08
CA GLN A 88 2.54 -13.98 8.21
C GLN A 88 1.15 -14.00 7.57
N GLU A 89 0.36 -12.94 7.75
CA GLU A 89 -0.91 -12.78 7.04
C GLU A 89 -0.68 -12.68 5.53
N MET A 90 0.36 -11.94 5.11
CA MET A 90 0.67 -11.79 3.69
C MET A 90 1.05 -13.12 3.01
N ARG A 91 1.68 -14.06 3.73
CA ARG A 91 1.92 -15.42 3.21
C ARG A 91 0.62 -16.14 2.86
N ARG A 92 -0.42 -15.97 3.68
CA ARG A 92 -1.73 -16.60 3.51
C ARG A 92 -2.66 -15.80 2.59
N PHE A 93 -2.17 -14.69 2.03
CA PHE A 93 -2.98 -13.80 1.21
C PHE A 93 -3.42 -14.52 -0.08
N PRO A 94 -4.69 -14.39 -0.51
CA PRO A 94 -5.20 -15.05 -1.72
C PRO A 94 -4.40 -14.63 -2.96
N LEU A 95 -3.82 -15.61 -3.65
CA LEU A 95 -2.98 -15.38 -4.82
C LEU A 95 -3.74 -14.65 -5.94
N PRO A 96 -4.98 -15.03 -6.32
CA PRO A 96 -5.67 -14.36 -7.43
C PRO A 96 -5.86 -12.86 -7.19
N LEU A 97 -6.19 -12.48 -5.95
CA LEU A 97 -6.34 -11.09 -5.55
C LEU A 97 -4.99 -10.36 -5.60
N PHE A 98 -3.93 -10.99 -5.10
CA PHE A 98 -2.58 -10.45 -5.13
C PHE A 98 -2.12 -10.15 -6.56
N LEU A 99 -2.24 -11.14 -7.46
CA LEU A 99 -1.78 -11.02 -8.84
C LEU A 99 -2.56 -9.94 -9.61
N ARG A 100 -3.89 -9.94 -9.49
CA ARG A 100 -4.74 -8.93 -10.15
C ARG A 100 -4.44 -7.53 -9.65
N PHE A 101 -4.26 -7.35 -8.35
CA PHE A 101 -3.87 -6.06 -7.79
C PHE A 101 -2.51 -5.62 -8.36
N PHE A 102 -1.51 -6.50 -8.36
CA PHE A 102 -0.18 -6.16 -8.87
C PHE A 102 -0.19 -5.81 -10.35
N GLU A 103 -0.99 -6.50 -11.17
CA GLU A 103 -1.15 -6.17 -12.59
C GLU A 103 -1.86 -4.84 -12.80
N HIS A 104 -3.02 -4.63 -12.17
CA HIS A 104 -3.79 -3.38 -12.33
C HIS A 104 -3.03 -2.12 -11.88
N HIS A 105 -2.06 -2.27 -10.97
CA HIS A 105 -1.24 -1.17 -10.46
C HIS A 105 0.14 -1.05 -11.14
N GLY A 106 0.40 -1.84 -12.19
CA GLY A 106 1.67 -1.83 -12.93
C GLY A 106 2.88 -2.29 -12.11
N LEU A 107 2.66 -3.04 -11.03
CA LEU A 107 3.72 -3.54 -10.14
C LEU A 107 4.47 -4.73 -10.76
N LEU A 108 3.84 -5.44 -11.70
CA LEU A 108 4.47 -6.52 -12.49
C LEU A 108 5.27 -5.98 -13.68
N ASP A 109 5.11 -4.71 -14.05
CA ASP A 109 5.81 -4.11 -15.17
C ASP A 109 7.25 -3.71 -14.81
N ILE A 110 8.19 -3.99 -15.69
CA ILE A 110 9.59 -3.59 -15.51
C ILE A 110 9.88 -2.29 -16.27
N THR A 111 9.16 -2.06 -17.37
CA THR A 111 9.24 -0.87 -18.23
C THR A 111 7.88 -0.17 -18.27
N HIS A 112 7.84 1.12 -18.62
CA HIS A 112 6.60 1.90 -18.79
C HIS A 112 5.65 1.88 -17.57
N ARG A 113 6.21 2.00 -16.36
CA ARG A 113 5.41 2.03 -15.13
C ARG A 113 4.55 3.30 -15.06
N PRO A 114 3.34 3.21 -14.49
CA PRO A 114 2.51 4.39 -14.27
C PRO A 114 3.21 5.37 -13.33
N GLN A 115 3.14 6.66 -13.67
CA GLN A 115 3.61 7.71 -12.78
C GLN A 115 2.61 7.90 -11.64
N TRP A 116 3.08 7.66 -10.41
CA TRP A 116 2.28 7.91 -9.22
C TRP A 116 2.37 9.38 -8.81
N TYR A 117 1.23 10.07 -8.82
CA TYR A 117 1.13 11.44 -8.36
C TYR A 117 0.94 11.48 -6.85
N VAL A 118 1.54 12.47 -6.22
CA VAL A 118 1.31 12.79 -4.81
C VAL A 118 0.57 14.11 -4.73
N VAL A 119 -0.36 14.21 -3.78
CA VAL A 119 -1.01 15.49 -3.47
C VAL A 119 -0.04 16.30 -2.61
N PRO A 120 0.40 17.50 -3.06
CA PRO A 120 1.22 18.38 -2.23
C PRO A 120 0.50 18.67 -0.91
N GLY A 121 1.17 18.52 0.23
CA GLY A 121 0.52 18.63 1.55
C GLY A 121 -0.15 17.34 2.06
N GLY A 122 -0.11 16.26 1.27
CA GLY A 122 -0.55 14.92 1.66
C GLY A 122 -2.05 14.68 1.50
N SER A 123 -2.51 13.53 1.99
CA SER A 123 -3.89 13.07 1.83
C SER A 123 -4.94 14.00 2.45
N ARG A 124 -4.55 14.81 3.45
CA ARG A 124 -5.43 15.76 4.11
C ARG A 124 -6.00 16.82 3.14
N GLU A 125 -5.27 17.15 2.09
CA GLU A 125 -5.68 18.20 1.16
C GLU A 125 -6.89 17.79 0.32
N TYR A 126 -6.96 16.54 -0.14
CA TYR A 126 -8.17 16.07 -0.83
C TYR A 126 -9.36 15.94 0.15
N ILE A 127 -9.13 15.56 1.41
CA ILE A 127 -10.19 15.55 2.43
C ILE A 127 -10.73 16.96 2.64
N ARG A 128 -9.86 17.97 2.75
CA ARG A 128 -10.28 19.37 2.88
C ARG A 128 -11.10 19.82 1.67
N ALA A 129 -10.65 19.51 0.46
CA ALA A 129 -11.36 19.84 -0.76
C ALA A 129 -12.75 19.16 -0.82
N MET A 130 -12.83 17.88 -0.46
CA MET A 130 -14.09 17.14 -0.38
C MET A 130 -15.07 17.75 0.62
N LEU A 131 -14.61 18.10 1.83
CA LEU A 131 -15.45 18.72 2.85
C LEU A 131 -16.00 20.09 2.40
N ALA A 132 -15.17 20.89 1.74
CA ALA A 132 -15.59 22.19 1.20
C ALA A 132 -16.66 22.05 0.08
N LEU A 133 -16.50 21.05 -0.80
CA LEU A 133 -17.46 20.79 -1.89
C LEU A 133 -18.80 20.24 -1.38
N LEU A 134 -18.76 19.40 -0.34
CA LEU A 134 -19.98 18.83 0.22
C LEU A 134 -20.72 19.84 1.10
N GLY A 135 -20.00 20.68 1.84
CA GLY A 135 -20.57 21.73 2.68
C GLY A 135 -21.67 21.17 3.58
N ASP A 136 -22.82 21.83 3.60
CA ASP A 136 -23.96 21.47 4.45
C ASP A 136 -24.66 20.16 4.04
N ARG A 137 -24.34 19.60 2.88
CA ARG A 137 -24.87 18.28 2.46
C ARG A 137 -24.25 17.12 3.25
N LEU A 138 -23.17 17.37 3.98
CA LEU A 138 -22.49 16.37 4.80
C LEU A 138 -22.34 16.85 6.24
N THR A 139 -23.00 16.16 7.17
CA THR A 139 -22.72 16.33 8.60
C THR A 139 -21.64 15.35 9.05
N VAL A 140 -20.46 15.87 9.39
CA VAL A 140 -19.37 15.06 9.97
C VAL A 140 -19.45 15.11 11.50
N ARG A 141 -19.58 13.94 12.14
CA ARG A 141 -19.52 13.78 13.60
C ARG A 141 -18.19 13.13 13.98
N LEU A 142 -17.30 13.90 14.59
CA LEU A 142 -16.03 13.39 15.11
C LEU A 142 -16.25 12.83 16.52
N ASN A 143 -15.36 11.93 16.95
CA ASN A 143 -15.46 11.27 18.26
C ASN A 143 -16.82 10.58 18.48
N ALA A 144 -17.41 10.06 17.41
CA ALA A 144 -18.70 9.39 17.43
C ALA A 144 -18.55 7.91 17.01
N PRO A 145 -17.93 7.04 17.85
CA PRO A 145 -17.85 5.61 17.55
C PRO A 145 -19.23 5.01 17.30
N VAL A 146 -19.37 4.28 16.21
CA VAL A 146 -20.60 3.52 15.93
C VAL A 146 -20.60 2.26 16.80
N GLN A 147 -21.63 2.11 17.63
CA GLN A 147 -21.81 0.98 18.54
C GLN A 147 -22.75 -0.08 17.97
N ARG A 148 -23.76 0.33 17.20
CA ARG A 148 -24.72 -0.59 16.59
C ARG A 148 -25.34 0.00 15.34
N VAL A 149 -25.59 -0.86 14.35
CA VAL A 149 -26.44 -0.56 13.20
C VAL A 149 -27.63 -1.50 13.26
N ILE A 150 -28.84 -0.94 13.37
CA ILE A 150 -30.11 -1.69 13.40
C ILE A 150 -30.82 -1.39 12.08
N ARG A 151 -31.30 -2.45 11.42
CA ARG A 151 -32.09 -2.34 10.20
C ARG A 151 -33.45 -2.97 10.46
N ASP A 152 -34.50 -2.26 10.12
CA ASP A 152 -35.89 -2.70 10.24
C ASP A 152 -36.72 -2.09 9.10
N ASP A 153 -38.02 -2.40 9.06
CA ASP A 153 -38.91 -1.96 7.99
C ASP A 153 -39.04 -0.42 7.89
N SER A 154 -38.66 0.32 8.93
CA SER A 154 -38.65 1.80 8.96
C SER A 154 -37.33 2.41 8.47
N GLY A 155 -36.28 1.61 8.29
CA GLY A 155 -35.00 2.03 7.72
C GLY A 155 -33.78 1.59 8.54
N VAL A 156 -32.83 2.51 8.74
CA VAL A 156 -31.55 2.22 9.39
C VAL A 156 -31.33 3.16 10.58
N THR A 157 -31.24 2.58 11.78
CA THR A 157 -30.88 3.29 13.00
C THR A 157 -29.42 3.04 13.36
N VAL A 158 -28.62 4.10 13.47
CA VAL A 158 -27.21 4.03 13.90
C VAL A 158 -27.09 4.51 15.34
N ARG A 159 -26.70 3.62 16.26
CA ARG A 159 -26.42 3.97 17.66
C ARG A 159 -24.95 4.30 17.81
N LEU A 160 -24.67 5.46 18.38
CA LEU A 160 -23.32 5.97 18.65
C LEU A 160 -23.00 5.83 20.13
N ASP A 161 -21.73 5.79 20.48
CA ASP A 161 -21.29 5.97 21.86
C ASP A 161 -21.66 7.39 22.34
N THR A 162 -22.32 7.48 23.49
CA THR A 162 -22.72 8.75 24.12
C THR A 162 -21.82 9.13 25.29
N SER A 163 -20.76 8.36 25.58
CA SER A 163 -19.81 8.63 26.67
C SER A 163 -19.06 9.95 26.52
N LYS A 164 -18.97 10.48 25.29
CA LYS A 164 -18.46 11.82 24.99
C LYS A 164 -19.41 12.54 24.04
N PRO A 165 -19.66 13.85 24.23
CA PRO A 165 -20.45 14.61 23.29
C PRO A 165 -19.73 14.64 21.93
N PRO A 166 -20.43 14.32 20.83
CA PRO A 166 -19.84 14.35 19.51
C PRO A 166 -19.49 15.79 19.13
N VAL A 167 -18.29 15.99 18.59
CA VAL A 167 -17.84 17.32 18.17
C VAL A 167 -18.22 17.50 16.69
N ARG A 168 -18.93 18.59 16.37
CA ARG A 168 -19.24 18.95 14.98
C ARG A 168 -17.99 19.52 14.31
N SER A 169 -17.82 19.28 13.01
CA SER A 169 -16.66 19.79 12.27
C SER A 169 -16.54 21.32 12.31
N GLY A 170 -17.65 22.05 12.42
CA GLY A 170 -17.68 23.51 12.53
C GLY A 170 -17.13 24.05 13.86
N ASP A 171 -17.11 23.24 14.92
CA ASP A 171 -16.64 23.64 16.25
C ASP A 171 -15.15 23.31 16.47
N LEU A 172 -14.55 22.58 15.53
CA LEU A 172 -13.14 22.20 15.60
C LEU A 172 -12.28 23.24 14.88
N ARG A 173 -11.58 24.09 15.64
CA ARG A 173 -10.32 24.66 15.14
C ARG A 173 -9.34 23.50 15.04
N LEU A 174 -9.32 22.84 13.87
CA LEU A 174 -8.34 21.80 13.60
C LEU A 174 -6.94 22.38 13.89
N PRO A 175 -6.18 21.87 14.87
CA PRO A 175 -4.86 22.40 15.20
C PRO A 175 -3.88 21.87 14.15
N PHE A 176 -3.99 22.41 12.94
CA PHE A 176 -3.14 22.03 11.83
C PHE A 176 -2.21 23.19 11.51
N ARG A 177 -1.17 23.34 12.33
CA ARG A 177 0.00 24.16 11.97
C ARG A 177 0.61 23.56 10.70
N ALA A 178 0.60 24.34 9.62
CA ALA A 178 1.42 24.07 8.46
C ALA A 178 2.89 24.16 8.89
N GLY A 179 3.61 23.04 8.91
CA GLY A 179 5.06 23.08 8.83
C GLY A 179 5.46 23.62 7.46
N PRO A 180 6.55 24.39 7.34
CA PRO A 180 6.94 25.01 6.08
C PRO A 180 7.16 23.93 5.02
N GLY A 181 6.40 24.02 3.93
CA GLY A 181 6.50 23.13 2.80
C GLY A 181 7.91 23.17 2.22
N HIS A 182 8.61 22.03 2.25
CA HIS A 182 9.78 21.82 1.41
C HIS A 182 9.31 21.57 -0.01
N ALA A 183 9.13 22.67 -0.74
CA ALA A 183 8.99 22.67 -2.18
C ALA A 183 10.36 22.42 -2.83
N ARG A 184 10.40 21.39 -3.67
CA ARG A 184 11.33 21.12 -4.78
C ARG A 184 12.76 20.65 -4.44
N ARG A 185 13.10 19.47 -4.99
CA ARG A 185 14.26 19.36 -5.88
C ARG A 185 13.81 18.77 -7.23
N PRO A 186 14.26 19.32 -8.36
CA PRO A 186 14.00 18.76 -9.69
C PRO A 186 14.86 17.52 -9.92
N ASN A 187 14.31 16.59 -10.71
CA ASN A 187 15.03 15.45 -11.27
C ASN A 187 16.20 15.95 -12.13
N SER A 188 17.39 15.42 -11.89
CA SER A 188 18.53 15.57 -12.80
C SER A 188 19.05 14.18 -13.16
N GLY A 189 19.03 13.89 -14.47
CA GLY A 189 19.97 12.99 -15.17
C GLY A 189 19.94 11.52 -14.79
#